data_AF-A0A5Q2MJS6-F1
#
_entry.id   AF-A0A5Q2MJS6-F1
#
_cell.length_a   1.000
_cell.length_b   1.000
_cell.length_c   1.000
_cell.angle_alpha   90.00
_cell.angle_beta   90.00
_cell.angle_gamma   90.00
#
_symmetry.space_group_name_H-M   'P 1'
#
loop_
_entity.id
_entity.type
_entity.pdbx_description
1 polymer ?
#
loop_
_entity_poly.entity_id
_entity_poly.type
_entity_poly.pdbx_seq_one_letter_code
_entity_poly.pdbx_strand_id
1 'polypeptide(L)' 'MAKALFGHLGGPTPGQLQETAALRRRITDLENEVLRLKVENDGLLAALREQVDLVTAGDLAEPLAR' A
#
# COMPACT_ATOMS: atom_id res chain seq x y z
N MET A 1 44.91 14.45 2.66
CA MET A 1 43.62 14.06 2.04
C MET A 1 43.41 12.54 1.87
N ALA A 2 44.40 11.68 2.16
CA ALA A 2 44.24 10.21 2.06
C ALA A 2 43.42 9.56 3.21
N LYS A 3 43.32 10.19 4.38
CA LYS A 3 42.60 9.66 5.56
C LYS A 3 41.06 9.69 5.41
N ALA A 4 40.55 10.54 4.51
CA ALA A 4 39.13 10.61 4.18
C ALA A 4 38.69 9.47 3.24
N LEU A 5 39.61 8.96 2.42
CA LEU A 5 39.33 7.86 1.48
C LEU A 5 39.36 6.50 2.19
N PHE A 6 40.19 6.33 3.23
CA PHE A 6 40.26 5.07 3.99
C PHE A 6 38.97 4.74 4.76
N GLY A 7 38.24 5.76 5.25
CA GLY A 7 36.94 5.57 5.89
C GLY A 7 35.82 5.20 4.91
N HIS A 8 36.00 5.48 3.61
CA HIS A 8 35.02 5.20 2.56
C HIS A 8 35.22 3.82 1.90
N LEU A 9 36.41 3.22 2.01
CA LEU A 9 36.74 1.91 1.43
C LEU A 9 36.52 0.72 2.41
N GLY A 10 36.12 0.97 3.66
CA GLY A 10 36.06 -0.02 4.74
C GLY A 10 34.66 -0.55 5.13
N GLY A 11 33.59 -0.09 4.49
CA GLY A 11 32.21 -0.47 4.82
C GLY A 11 31.28 0.74 4.98
N PRO A 12 29.97 0.51 5.15
CA PRO A 12 29.00 1.58 5.31
C PRO A 12 29.33 2.40 6.56
N THR A 13 29.41 3.71 6.38
CA THR A 13 29.63 4.65 7.48
C THR A 13 28.46 4.60 8.48
N PRO A 14 28.66 4.97 9.75
CA PRO A 14 27.57 5.01 10.73
C PRO A 14 26.35 5.84 10.28
N GLY A 15 26.58 6.93 9.56
CA GLY A 15 25.49 7.74 8.98
C GLY A 15 24.67 6.99 7.94
N GLN A 16 25.33 6.23 7.06
CA GLN A 16 24.65 5.38 6.07
C GLN A 16 23.87 4.23 6.73
N LEU A 17 24.39 3.66 7.82
CA LEU A 17 23.64 2.66 8.60
C LEU A 17 22.39 3.24 9.26
N GLN A 18 22.46 4.45 9.79
CA GLN A 18 21.30 5.15 10.35
C GLN A 18 20.26 5.49 9.27
N GLU A 19 20.71 5.99 8.12
CA GLU A 19 19.83 6.32 7.01
C GLU A 19 19.14 5.07 6.45
N THR A 20 19.88 3.99 6.23
CA THR A 20 19.30 2.72 5.78
C THR A 20 18.32 2.13 6.81
N ALA A 21 18.58 2.28 8.11
CA ALA A 21 17.63 1.87 9.14
C ALA A 21 16.35 2.73 9.11
N ALA A 22 16.48 4.05 8.94
CA ALA A 22 15.34 4.97 8.83
C ALA A 22 14.49 4.67 7.57
N LEU A 23 15.15 4.42 6.43
CA LEU A 23 14.50 4.05 5.18
C LEU A 23 13.78 2.70 5.32
N ARG A 24 14.41 1.69 5.93
CA ARG A 24 13.77 0.39 6.18
C ARG A 24 12.52 0.54 7.03
N ARG A 25 12.57 1.33 8.10
CA ARG A 25 11.41 1.62 8.93
C ARG A 25 10.29 2.26 8.10
N ARG A 26 10.62 3.28 7.31
CA ARG A 26 9.64 3.96 6.45
C ARG A 26 9.04 3.02 5.40
N ILE A 27 9.82 2.12 4.84
CA ILE A 27 9.35 1.09 3.90
C ILE A 27 8.33 0.20 4.60
N THR A 28 8.64 -0.33 5.78
CA THR A 28 7.71 -1.17 6.55
C THR A 28 6.41 -0.44 6.89
N ASP A 29 6.50 0.83 7.29
CA ASP A 29 5.33 1.65 7.59
C ASP A 29 4.46 1.85 6.33
N LEU A 30 5.08 2.10 5.17
CA LEU A 30 4.38 2.22 3.89
C LEU A 30 3.76 0.90 3.41
N GLU A 31 4.46 -0.23 3.58
CA GLU A 31 3.94 -1.55 3.23
C GLU A 31 2.69 -1.89 4.04
N ASN A 32 2.70 -1.59 5.34
CA ASN A 32 1.53 -1.78 6.21
C ASN A 32 0.35 -0.90 5.77
N GLU A 33 0.61 0.36 5.42
CA GLU A 33 -0.43 1.28 4.96
C GLU A 33 -1.03 0.84 3.63
N VAL A 34 -0.20 0.38 2.68
CA VAL A 34 -0.68 -0.18 1.41
C VAL A 34 -1.56 -1.40 1.66
N LEU A 35 -1.17 -2.29 2.58
CA LEU A 35 -1.97 -3.46 2.90
C LEU A 35 -3.33 -3.07 3.50
N ARG A 36 -3.35 -2.11 4.43
CA ARG A 36 -4.57 -1.56 5.04
C ARG A 36 -5.52 -0.99 3.98
N LEU A 37 -4.99 -0.14 3.09
CA LEU A 37 -5.77 0.49 2.02
C LEU A 37 -6.28 -0.52 1.00
N LYS A 38 -5.53 -1.59 0.71
CA LYS A 38 -5.99 -2.67 -0.16
C LYS A 38 -7.19 -3.39 0.43
N VAL A 39 -7.12 -3.76 1.71
CA VAL A 39 -8.25 -4.40 2.41
C VAL A 39 -9.49 -3.51 2.42
N GLU A 40 -9.31 -2.20 2.67
CA GLU A 40 -10.38 -1.23 2.63
C GLU A 40 -11.00 -1.13 1.22
N ASN A 41 -10.19 -0.97 0.18
CA ASN A 41 -10.66 -0.92 -1.20
C ASN A 41 -11.36 -2.21 -1.63
N ASP A 42 -10.84 -3.38 -1.24
CA ASP A 42 -11.47 -4.67 -1.55
C ASP A 42 -12.86 -4.77 -0.88
N GLY A 43 -12.99 -4.28 0.35
CA GLY A 43 -14.27 -4.17 1.05
C GLY A 43 -15.24 -3.20 0.35
N LEU A 44 -14.77 -2.03 -0.06
CA LEU A 44 -15.59 -1.06 -0.81
C LEU A 44 -16.03 -1.59 -2.17
N LEU A 45 -15.15 -2.28 -2.89
CA LEU A 45 -15.47 -2.92 -4.17
C LEU A 45 -16.49 -4.06 -4.00
N ALA A 46 -16.39 -4.84 -2.92
CA ALA A 46 -17.38 -5.86 -2.60
C ALA A 46 -18.76 -5.24 -2.32
N ALA A 47 -18.82 -4.18 -1.50
CA ALA A 47 -20.05 -3.47 -1.21
C ALA A 47 -20.66 -2.81 -2.47
N LEU A 48 -19.82 -2.25 -3.35
CA LEU A 48 -20.28 -1.68 -4.62
C LEU A 48 -20.87 -2.75 -5.54
N ARG A 49 -20.25 -3.93 -5.63
CA ARG A 49 -20.77 -5.06 -6.41
C ARG A 49 -22.14 -5.51 -5.90
N GLU A 50 -22.30 -5.65 -4.59
CA GLU A 50 -23.59 -5.99 -3.98
C GLU A 50 -24.68 -4.96 -4.35
N GLN A 51 -24.37 -3.67 -4.31
CA GLN A 51 -25.31 -2.62 -4.70
C GLN A 51 -25.68 -2.69 -6.19
N VAL A 52 -24.70 -2.92 -7.07
CA VAL A 52 -24.95 -3.08 -8.52
C VAL A 52 -25.82 -4.29 -8.79
N ASP A 53 -25.58 -5.42 -8.12
CA ASP A 53 -26.39 -6.62 -8.25
C ASP A 53 -27.83 -6.38 -7.79
N LEU A 54 -28.02 -5.64 -6.68
CA LEU A 54 -29.35 -5.25 -6.20
C LEU A 54 -30.10 -4.34 -7.18
N VAL A 55 -29.43 -3.33 -7.74
CA VAL A 55 -30.02 -2.45 -8.76
C VAL A 55 -30.39 -3.25 -10.01
N THR A 56 -29.48 -4.09 -10.50
CA THR A 56 -29.72 -4.94 -11.68
C THR A 56 -30.90 -5.90 -11.46
N ALA A 57 -31.00 -6.49 -10.27
CA ALA A 57 -32.14 -7.35 -9.92
C ALA A 57 -33.46 -6.57 -9.84
N GLY A 58 -33.44 -5.34 -9.34
CA GLY A 58 -34.60 -4.42 -9.34
C GLY A 58 -35.03 -4.04 -10.76
N ASP A 59 -34.07 -3.68 -11.61
CA ASP A 59 -34.29 -3.33 -13.01
C ASP A 59 -34.81 -4.51 -13.84
N LEU A 60 -34.51 -5.75 -13.46
CA LEU A 60 -35.08 -6.96 -14.09
C LEU A 60 -36.48 -7.31 -13.56
N ALA A 61 -36.83 -6.90 -12.33
CA ALA A 61 -38.14 -7.14 -11.73
C ALA A 61 -39.20 -6.12 -12.18
N GLU A 62 -38.80 -4.86 -12.41
CA GLU A 62 -39.68 -3.78 -12.88
C GLU A 62 -40.35 -4.03 -14.26
N PRO A 63 -39.68 -4.58 -15.30
CA PRO A 63 -40.29 -4.85 -16.60
C PRO A 63 -41.31 -6.00 -16.58
N LEU A 64 -41.31 -6.84 -15.53
CA LEU A 64 -42.27 -7.95 -15.39
C LEU A 64 -43.58 -7.54 -14.69
N ALA A 65 -43.64 -6.31 -14.14
CA ALA A 65 -44.79 -5.81 -13.37
C ALA A 65 -45.76 -4.91 -14.17
N ARG A 66 -45.59 -4.79 -15.49
CA ARG A 66 -46.50 -4.07 -16.41
C ARG A 66 -47.14 -5.01 -17.42
#